data_AF-A0A2U8DFL7-F1
#
_entry.id   AF-A0A2U8DFL7-F1
#
_cell.length_a   1.000
_cell.length_b   1.000
_cell.length_c   1.000
_cell.angle_alpha   90.00
_cell.angle_beta   90.00
_cell.angle_gamma   90.00
#
_symmetry.space_group_name_H-M   'P 1'
#
loop_
_entity.id
_entity.type
_entity.pdbx_description
1 polymer ?
#
loop_
_entity_poly.entity_id
_entity_poly.type
_entity_poly.pdbx_seq_one_letter_code
_entity_poly.pdbx_strand_id
1 'polypeptide(L)'
;MILIDYFIFFIIFLSIFLGFLNGLIQELISSVFWLFNIYFIGNYYYFNSFFIKKSCSLLKEKIFLIILIIFFIILKFILNFFIKKIIIKKRFSKCNFILGGLFGFFRGTTLVFF
;
A
#
# COMPACT_ATOMS: atom_id res chain seq x y z
N MET A 1 1.83 15.88 -27.27
CA MET A 1 1.13 16.56 -26.15
C MET A 1 -0.18 15.82 -25.84
N ILE A 2 -1.15 15.78 -26.76
CA ILE A 2 -2.44 15.08 -26.58
C ILE A 2 -2.37 13.63 -26.06
N LEU A 3 -1.43 12.80 -26.53
CA LEU A 3 -1.28 11.42 -26.05
C LEU A 3 -0.99 11.32 -24.55
N ILE A 4 -0.15 12.22 -24.02
CA ILE A 4 0.22 12.27 -22.60
C ILE A 4 -1.00 12.66 -21.76
N ASP A 5 -1.81 13.61 -22.24
CA ASP A 5 -3.03 14.04 -21.56
C ASP A 5 -4.04 12.88 -21.45
N TYR A 6 -4.17 12.06 -22.50
CA TYR A 6 -5.01 10.85 -22.44
C TYR A 6 -4.49 9.81 -21.43
N PHE A 7 -3.17 9.62 -21.33
CA PHE A 7 -2.59 8.72 -20.33
C PHE A 7 -2.87 9.19 -18.90
N ILE A 8 -2.75 10.50 -18.65
CA ILE A 8 -3.03 11.11 -17.35
C ILE A 8 -4.49 10.87 -16.95
N PHE A 9 -5.44 11.18 -17.85
CA PHE A 9 -6.85 10.93 -17.59
C PHE A 9 -7.14 9.44 -17.35
N PHE A 10 -6.49 8.55 -18.11
CA PHE A 10 -6.65 7.12 -17.92
C PHE A 10 -6.18 6.64 -16.54
N ILE A 11 -5.00 7.10 -16.08
CA ILE A 11 -4.44 6.75 -14.77
C ILE A 11 -5.33 7.24 -13.63
N ILE A 12 -5.84 8.48 -13.74
CA ILE A 12 -6.75 9.06 -12.75
C ILE A 12 -8.06 8.27 -12.73
N PHE A 13 -8.67 8.01 -13.89
CA PHE A 13 -9.92 7.26 -13.99
C PHE A 13 -9.79 5.84 -13.44
N LEU A 14 -8.69 5.16 -13.77
CA LEU A 14 -8.38 3.83 -13.25
C LEU A 14 -8.22 3.84 -11.72
N SER A 15 -7.59 4.89 -11.17
CA SER A 15 -7.42 5.03 -9.72
C SER A 15 -8.75 5.23 -9.00
N ILE A 16 -9.65 6.05 -9.55
CA ILE A 16 -11.03 6.22 -9.04
C ILE A 16 -11.77 4.88 -9.06
N PHE A 17 -11.71 4.17 -10.20
CA PHE A 17 -12.41 2.90 -10.39
C PHE A 17 -11.91 1.83 -9.40
N LEU A 18 -10.60 1.72 -9.23
CA LEU A 18 -9.99 0.83 -8.24
C LEU A 18 -10.39 1.20 -6.80
N GLY A 19 -10.54 2.49 -6.48
CA GLY A 19 -11.02 2.93 -5.18
C GLY A 19 -12.48 2.60 -4.93
N PHE A 20 -13.33 2.72 -5.95
CA PHE A 20 -14.72 2.25 -5.89
C PHE A 20 -14.82 0.74 -5.64
N LEU A 21 -13.93 -0.08 -6.20
CA LEU A 21 -13.97 -1.53 -6.02
C LEU A 21 -13.50 -1.99 -4.63
N ASN A 22 -12.49 -1.30 -4.07
CA ASN A 22 -11.90 -1.69 -2.79
C ASN A 22 -12.61 -1.08 -1.58
N GLY A 23 -13.18 0.13 -1.74
CA GLY A 23 -13.79 0.91 -0.66
C GLY A 23 -12.77 1.63 0.22
N LEU A 24 -13.16 2.79 0.78
CA LEU A 24 -12.28 3.71 1.52
C LEU A 24 -11.57 3.04 2.69
N ILE A 25 -12.26 2.23 3.48
CA ILE A 25 -11.67 1.57 4.67
C ILE A 25 -10.47 0.71 4.27
N GLN A 26 -10.59 -0.02 3.16
CA GLN A 26 -9.52 -0.87 2.67
C GLN A 26 -8.34 -0.04 2.16
N GLU A 27 -8.63 1.08 1.48
CA GLU A 27 -7.59 1.97 0.96
C GLU A 27 -6.85 2.73 2.05
N LEU A 28 -7.54 3.21 3.09
CA LEU A 28 -6.91 3.87 4.23
C LEU A 28 -6.01 2.92 5.00
N ILE A 29 -6.48 1.71 5.31
CA ILE A 29 -5.67 0.72 6.03
C ILE A 29 -4.46 0.32 5.21
N SER A 30 -4.63 0.11 3.89
CA SER A 30 -3.49 -0.14 2.99
C SER A 30 -2.51 1.03 2.99
N SER A 31 -2.98 2.28 2.97
CA SER A 31 -2.11 3.47 2.95
C SER A 31 -1.33 3.61 4.25
N VAL A 32 -1.97 3.44 5.41
CA VAL A 32 -1.31 3.44 6.72
C VAL A 32 -0.30 2.30 6.83
N PHE A 33 -0.65 1.10 6.34
CA PHE A 33 0.27 -0.04 6.35
C PHE A 33 1.51 0.21 5.49
N TRP A 34 1.37 0.83 4.32
CA TRP A 34 2.51 1.21 3.49
C TRP A 34 3.38 2.28 4.15
N LEU A 35 2.79 3.30 4.77
CA LEU A 35 3.54 4.29 5.55
C LEU A 35 4.34 3.64 6.69
N PHE A 36 3.71 2.71 7.42
CA PHE A 36 4.38 1.94 8.48
C PHE A 36 5.55 1.11 7.92
N ASN A 37 5.35 0.43 6.78
CA ASN A 37 6.39 -0.36 6.15
C ASN A 37 7.57 0.50 5.68
N ILE A 38 7.31 1.65 5.06
CA ILE A 38 8.35 2.60 4.65
C ILE A 38 9.15 3.09 5.85
N TYR A 39 8.49 3.44 6.95
CA TYR A 39 9.15 3.83 8.20
C TYR A 39 10.02 2.68 8.76
N PHE A 40 9.51 1.45 8.74
CA PHE A 40 10.22 0.29 9.26
C PHE A 40 11.46 -0.05 8.42
N ILE A 41 11.33 0.00 7.08
CA ILE A 41 12.46 -0.20 6.14
C ILE A 41 13.45 0.96 6.24
N GLY A 42 13.01 2.21 6.41
CA GLY A 42 13.89 3.36 6.61
C GLY A 42 14.79 3.19 7.85
N ASN A 43 14.24 2.60 8.90
CA ASN A 43 14.97 2.27 10.13
C ASN A 43 15.66 0.90 10.11
N TYR A 44 15.78 0.27 8.93
CA TYR A 44 16.38 -1.06 8.78
C TYR A 44 17.75 -1.19 9.43
N TYR A 45 18.62 -0.17 9.33
CA TYR A 45 19.96 -0.21 9.93
C TYR A 45 19.93 -0.41 11.46
N TYR A 46 18.94 0.17 12.15
CA TYR A 46 18.76 -0.03 13.58
C TYR A 46 18.42 -1.49 13.89
N PHE A 47 17.48 -2.08 13.15
CA PHE A 47 17.08 -3.49 13.34
C PHE A 47 18.17 -4.48 12.90
N ASN A 48 18.89 -4.17 11.82
CA ASN A 48 19.99 -5.00 11.31
C ASN A 48 21.10 -5.17 12.36
N SER A 49 21.35 -4.14 13.17
CA SER A 49 22.33 -4.19 14.27
C SER A 49 22.01 -5.23 15.36
N PHE A 50 20.73 -5.57 15.57
CA PHE A 50 20.32 -6.61 16.53
C PHE A 50 20.45 -8.02 15.93
N PHE A 51 20.21 -8.17 14.63
CA PHE A 51 20.27 -9.47 13.95
C PHE A 51 21.69 -9.87 13.54
N ILE A 52 22.55 -8.90 13.23
CA ILE A 52 23.91 -9.13 12.70
C ILE A 52 24.94 -8.61 13.69
N LYS A 53 24.92 -9.12 14.93
CA LYS A 53 26.02 -8.91 15.88
C LYS A 53 27.28 -9.72 15.55
N LYS A 54 27.25 -10.62 14.55
CA LYS A 54 28.29 -11.67 14.40
C LYS A 54 28.83 -11.99 13.00
N SER A 55 28.41 -11.36 11.89
CA SER A 55 29.01 -11.72 10.59
C SER A 55 29.03 -10.60 9.55
N CYS A 56 30.26 -10.17 9.18
CA CYS A 56 30.61 -9.21 8.13
C CYS A 56 30.34 -9.71 6.70
N SER A 57 29.09 -10.03 6.35
CA SER A 57 28.76 -10.36 4.95
C SER A 57 27.60 -9.50 4.45
N LEU A 58 27.93 -8.51 3.62
CA LEU A 58 26.98 -7.63 2.90
C LEU A 58 25.85 -8.40 2.18
N LEU A 59 26.12 -9.64 1.75
CA LEU A 59 25.12 -10.51 1.13
C LEU A 59 23.98 -10.90 2.08
N LYS A 60 24.27 -11.14 3.37
CA LYS A 60 23.24 -11.51 4.35
C LYS A 60 22.32 -10.34 4.68
N GLU A 61 22.85 -9.12 4.70
CA GLU A 61 22.06 -7.90 4.90
C GLU A 61 21.01 -7.74 3.80
N LYS A 62 21.43 -7.85 2.54
CA LYS A 62 20.53 -7.78 1.39
C LYS A 62 19.45 -8.87 1.44
N ILE A 63 19.82 -10.10 1.79
CA ILE A 63 18.87 -11.22 1.93
C ILE A 63 17.87 -10.94 3.06
N PHE A 64 18.31 -10.40 4.19
CA PHE A 64 17.44 -10.06 5.32
C PHE A 64 16.41 -8.98 4.93
N LEU A 65 16.85 -7.96 4.18
CA LEU A 65 15.97 -6.90 3.68
C LEU A 65 14.90 -7.45 2.72
N ILE A 66 15.29 -8.36 1.81
CA ILE A 66 14.35 -9.02 0.89
C ILE A 66 13.29 -9.84 1.68
N ILE A 67 13.73 -10.61 2.68
CA ILE A 67 12.83 -11.40 3.52
C ILE A 67 11.84 -10.50 4.27
N LEU A 68 12.31 -9.37 4.81
CA LEU A 68 11.47 -8.36 5.47
C LEU A 68 10.40 -7.80 4.51
N ILE A 69 10.78 -7.43 3.29
CA ILE A 69 9.83 -6.93 2.28
C ILE A 69 8.76 -7.98 1.98
N ILE A 70 9.16 -9.23 1.75
CA ILE A 70 8.24 -10.35 1.49
C ILE A 70 7.29 -10.53 2.68
N PHE A 71 7.81 -10.47 3.90
CA PHE A 71 7.01 -10.59 5.12
C PHE A 71 5.93 -9.48 5.22
N PHE A 72 6.29 -8.22 4.95
CA PHE A 72 5.31 -7.13 4.94
C PHE A 72 4.27 -7.28 3.82
N ILE A 73 4.64 -7.79 2.65
CA ILE A 73 3.69 -8.06 1.56
C ILE A 73 2.66 -9.12 2.00
N ILE A 74 3.13 -10.20 2.64
CA ILE A 74 2.26 -11.27 3.16
C ILE A 74 1.33 -10.72 4.25
N LEU A 75 1.86 -9.93 5.20
CA LEU A 75 1.06 -9.27 6.24
C LEU A 75 -0.01 -8.37 5.64
N LYS A 76 0.32 -7.57 4.62
CA LYS A 76 -0.65 -6.72 3.92
C LYS A 76 -1.78 -7.57 3.33
N PHE A 77 -1.44 -8.69 2.69
CA PHE A 77 -2.43 -9.59 2.09
C PHE A 77 -3.39 -10.16 3.14
N ILE A 78 -2.86 -10.63 4.26
CA ILE A 78 -3.63 -11.16 5.39
C ILE A 78 -4.55 -10.09 5.97
N LEU A 79 -4.04 -8.89 6.25
CA LEU A 79 -4.83 -7.76 6.77
C LEU A 79 -5.99 -7.43 5.82
N ASN A 80 -5.70 -7.32 4.52
CA ASN A 80 -6.71 -7.05 3.50
C ASN A 80 -7.82 -8.11 3.45
N PHE A 81 -7.49 -9.37 3.67
CA PHE A 81 -8.45 -10.46 3.73
C PHE A 81 -9.40 -10.34 4.93
N PHE A 82 -8.86 -10.05 6.13
CA PHE A 82 -9.69 -9.85 7.32
C PHE A 82 -10.59 -8.63 7.20
N ILE A 83 -10.07 -7.52 6.67
CA ILE A 83 -10.84 -6.28 6.47
C ILE A 83 -12.01 -6.52 5.52
N LYS A 84 -11.80 -7.20 4.38
CA LYS A 84 -12.89 -7.56 3.45
C LYS A 84 -13.99 -8.34 4.15
N LYS A 85 -13.63 -9.34 4.96
CA LYS A 85 -14.61 -10.12 5.74
C LYS A 85 -15.39 -9.27 6.74
N ILE A 86 -14.75 -8.30 7.40
CA ILE A 86 -15.40 -7.40 8.37
C ILE A 86 -16.35 -6.42 7.65
N ILE A 87 -15.94 -5.87 6.52
CA ILE A 87 -16.74 -4.91 5.74
C ILE A 87 -18.00 -5.59 5.19
N ILE A 88 -17.90 -6.80 4.64
CA ILE A 88 -19.05 -7.55 4.10
C ILE A 88 -20.12 -7.80 5.19
N LYS A 89 -19.69 -7.99 6.45
CA LYS A 89 -20.61 -8.19 7.58
C LYS A 89 -21.34 -6.92 8.02
N LYS A 90 -20.81 -5.72 7.71
CA LYS A 90 -21.43 -4.44 8.08
C LYS A 90 -22.20 -3.85 6.89
N ARG A 91 -23.45 -3.41 7.13
CA ARG A 91 -24.35 -2.80 6.12
C ARG A 91 -23.89 -1.44 5.53
N PHE A 92 -22.72 -0.91 5.91
CA PHE A 92 -22.19 0.38 5.43
C PHE A 92 -21.48 0.30 4.06
N SER A 93 -21.80 -0.70 3.23
CA SER A 93 -21.04 -0.99 2.01
C SER A 93 -21.11 0.15 0.98
N LYS A 94 -22.29 0.76 0.77
CA LYS A 94 -22.49 1.76 -0.28
C LYS A 94 -21.70 3.07 -0.06
N CYS A 95 -21.75 3.65 1.14
CA CYS A 95 -20.97 4.86 1.45
C CYS A 95 -19.46 4.59 1.39
N ASN A 96 -19.02 3.40 1.82
CA ASN A 96 -17.61 3.02 1.80
C ASN A 96 -17.04 2.97 0.37
N PHE A 97 -17.82 2.51 -0.61
CA PHE A 97 -17.37 2.48 -2.01
C PHE A 97 -17.29 3.88 -2.64
N ILE A 98 -18.28 4.75 -2.40
CA ILE A 98 -18.28 6.13 -2.92
C ILE A 98 -17.09 6.91 -2.36
N LEU A 99 -16.87 6.82 -1.06
CA LEU A 99 -15.73 7.45 -0.41
C LEU A 99 -14.39 6.86 -0.89
N GLY A 100 -14.36 5.57 -1.24
CA GLY A 100 -13.18 4.92 -1.82
C GLY A 100 -12.86 5.47 -3.20
N GLY A 101 -13.87 5.70 -4.04
CA GLY A 101 -13.67 6.40 -5.32
C GLY A 101 -13.05 7.78 -5.17
N LEU A 102 -13.52 8.57 -4.19
CA LEU A 102 -12.95 9.89 -3.88
C LEU A 102 -11.50 9.79 -3.41
N PHE A 103 -11.17 8.82 -2.55
CA PHE A 103 -9.79 8.60 -2.10
C PHE A 103 -8.88 8.14 -3.26
N GLY A 104 -9.38 7.25 -4.12
CA GLY A 104 -8.74 6.84 -5.36
C GLY A 104 -8.48 8.01 -6.32
N PHE A 105 -9.39 8.99 -6.40
CA PHE A 105 -9.17 10.23 -7.16
C PHE A 105 -7.97 11.01 -6.61
N PHE A 106 -7.95 11.28 -5.30
CA PHE A 106 -6.84 12.00 -4.66
C PHE A 106 -5.51 11.28 -4.86
N ARG A 107 -5.49 9.94 -4.81
CA ARG A 107 -4.28 9.16 -5.09
C ARG A 107 -3.88 9.22 -6.56
N GLY A 108 -4.84 9.16 -7.47
CA GLY A 108 -4.60 9.23 -8.90
C GLY A 108 -3.99 10.56 -9.32
N THR A 109 -4.47 11.67 -8.74
CA THR A 109 -3.89 12.98 -9.00
C THR A 109 -2.50 13.12 -8.38
N THR A 110 -2.28 12.69 -7.14
CA THR A 110 -0.94 12.74 -6.54
C THR A 110 0.08 11.93 -7.33
N LEU A 111 -0.29 10.76 -7.88
CA LEU A 111 0.60 9.95 -8.73
C LEU A 111 1.02 10.62 -10.05
N VAL A 112 0.20 11.54 -10.57
CA VAL A 112 0.52 12.26 -11.81
C VAL A 112 1.37 13.49 -11.52
N PHE A 113 1.16 14.13 -10.37
CA PHE A 113 1.88 15.34 -9.97
C PHE A 113 3.27 15.07 -9.34
N PHE A 114 3.52 13.85 -8.85
CA PHE A 114 4.77 13.43 -8.22
C PHE A 114 5.65 12.63 -9.20
#